data_AF-A0A183KP78-F1
#
_entry.id   AF-A0A183KP78-F1
#
_cell.length_a   1.000
_cell.length_b   1.000
_cell.length_c   1.000
_cell.angle_alpha   90.00
_cell.angle_beta   90.00
_cell.angle_gamma   90.00
#
_symmetry.space_group_name_H-M   'P 1'
#
loop_
_entity.id
_entity.type
_entity.pdbx_description
1 polymer ?
#
loop_
_entity_poly.entity_id
_entity_poly.type
_entity_poly.pdbx_seq_one_letter_code
_entity_poly.pdbx_strand_id
1 'polypeptide(L)' 'MKDAVDTQLRDQQAGFRKDRSCTDQIVTLRIIVEQSVEWNSSIYINFIDYGKTFDSVDRRRL' A
#
# COMPACT_ATOMS: atom_id res chain seq x y z
N MET A 1 -20.51 -4.73 -6.85
CA MET A 1 -19.30 -4.26 -7.58
C MET A 1 -18.15 -3.97 -6.61
N LYS A 2 -18.36 -3.21 -5.53
CA LYS A 2 -17.37 -3.00 -4.46
C LYS A 2 -16.76 -4.31 -3.94
N ASP A 3 -17.60 -5.28 -3.58
CA ASP A 3 -17.12 -6.53 -2.95
C ASP A 3 -16.29 -7.41 -3.90
N ALA A 4 -16.60 -7.39 -5.20
CA ALA A 4 -15.87 -8.15 -6.21
C ALA A 4 -14.47 -7.58 -6.49
N VAL A 5 -14.29 -6.25 -6.34
CA VAL A 5 -12.97 -5.61 -6.46
C VAL A 5 -12.20 -5.78 -5.16
N ASP A 6 -12.84 -5.53 -4.01
CA ASP A 6 -12.20 -5.64 -2.70
C ASP A 6 -11.66 -7.05 -2.39
N THR A 7 -12.27 -8.10 -2.95
CA THR A 7 -11.80 -9.49 -2.84
C THR A 7 -10.57 -9.80 -3.71
N GLN A 8 -10.31 -9.00 -4.76
CA GLN A 8 -9.11 -9.13 -5.60
C GLN A 8 -7.94 -8.26 -5.11
N LEU A 9 -8.24 -7.20 -4.37
CA LEU A 9 -7.21 -6.29 -3.82
C LEU A 9 -6.44 -6.97 -2.68
N ARG A 10 -5.15 -6.67 -2.60
CA ARG A 10 -4.32 -7.13 -1.48
C ARG A 10 -4.72 -6.46 -0.17
N ASP A 11 -4.55 -7.18 0.93
CA ASP A 11 -4.83 -6.66 2.28
C ASP A 11 -3.92 -5.53 2.72
N GLN A 12 -2.81 -5.26 2.03
CA GLN A 12 -1.91 -4.15 2.32
C GLN A 12 -2.31 -2.86 1.57
N GLN A 13 -3.11 -2.95 0.51
CA GLN A 13 -3.52 -1.78 -0.26
C GLN A 13 -4.51 -0.94 0.56
N ALA A 14 -4.16 0.31 0.86
CA ALA A 14 -5.08 1.26 1.51
C ALA A 14 -5.76 2.20 0.51
N GLY A 15 -5.07 2.54 -0.59
CA GLY A 15 -5.60 3.45 -1.62
C GLY A 15 -6.91 2.93 -2.22
N PHE A 16 -7.90 3.83 -2.30
CA PHE A 16 -9.23 3.58 -2.85
C PHE A 16 -10.03 2.46 -2.15
N ARG A 17 -9.68 2.08 -0.92
CA ARG A 17 -10.47 1.14 -0.11
C ARG A 17 -11.30 1.86 0.94
N LYS A 18 -12.49 1.32 1.20
CA LYS A 18 -13.36 1.81 2.27
C LYS A 18 -12.68 1.56 3.62
N ASP A 19 -12.83 2.51 4.54
CA ASP A 19 -12.36 2.40 5.92
C ASP A 19 -10.84 2.23 6.07
N ARG A 20 -10.06 2.66 5.07
CA ARG A 20 -8.58 2.70 5.11
C ARG A 20 -8.07 4.07 4.73
N SER A 21 -7.12 4.59 5.50
CA SER A 21 -6.57 5.93 5.30
C SER A 21 -5.05 5.90 5.09
N CYS A 22 -4.53 6.99 4.53
CA CYS A 22 -3.08 7.22 4.44
C CYS A 22 -2.44 7.23 5.85
N THR A 23 -3.15 7.78 6.84
CA THR A 23 -2.70 7.80 8.24
C THR A 23 -2.45 6.39 8.77
N ASP A 24 -3.32 5.43 8.48
CA ASP A 24 -3.14 4.04 8.92
C ASP A 24 -1.86 3.41 8.36
N GLN A 25 -1.54 3.70 7.09
CA GLN A 25 -0.29 3.23 6.47
C GLN A 25 0.94 3.92 7.06
N ILE A 26 0.88 5.22 7.36
CA ILE A 26 1.98 5.95 8.01
C ILE A 26 2.24 5.38 9.42
N VAL A 27 1.17 5.15 10.19
CA VAL A 27 1.26 4.53 11.52
C VAL A 27 1.85 3.13 11.42
N THR A 28 1.42 2.33 10.44
CA THR A 28 1.95 0.98 10.20
C THR A 28 3.45 1.01 9.89
N LEU A 29 3.89 1.91 9.00
CA LEU A 29 5.32 2.08 8.68
C LEU A 29 6.13 2.49 9.92
N ARG A 30 5.60 3.41 10.74
CA ARG A 30 6.24 3.84 11.98
C ARG A 30 6.42 2.66 12.95
N ILE A 31 5.38 1.85 13.13
CA ILE A 31 5.40 0.65 13.99
C ILE A 31 6.44 -0.38 13.50
N ILE A 32 6.54 -0.59 12.19
CA ILE A 32 7.53 -1.51 11.60
C ILE A 32 8.96 -1.01 11.87
N VAL A 33 9.21 0.29 11.67
CA VAL A 33 10.52 0.90 11.94
C VAL A 33 10.86 0.82 13.43
N GLU A 34 9.93 1.19 14.31
CA GLU A 34 10.14 1.14 15.77
C GLU A 34 10.47 -0.28 16.25
N GLN A 35 9.75 -1.30 15.78
CA GLN A 35 10.06 -2.69 16.09
C GLN A 35 11.42 -3.13 15.54
N SER A 36 11.79 -2.73 14.31
CA SER A 36 13.11 -3.11 13.77
C SER A 36 14.26 -2.59 14.65
N VAL A 37 14.10 -1.38 15.21
CA VAL A 37 15.05 -0.79 16.17
C VAL A 37 15.05 -1.56 17.49
N GLU A 38 13.87 -1.86 18.03
CA GLU A 38 13.70 -2.60 19.29
C GLU A 38 14.36 -3.99 19.24
N TRP A 39 14.18 -4.71 18.12
CA TRP A 39 14.70 -6.07 17.93
C TRP A 39 16.09 -6.11 17.28
N ASN A 40 16.76 -4.96 17.11
CA ASN A 40 18.05 -4.83 16.41
C ASN A 40 18.08 -5.57 15.06
N SER A 41 16.97 -5.52 14.33
CA SER A 41 16.77 -6.20 13.05
C SER A 41 17.01 -5.22 11.90
N SER A 42 17.68 -5.68 10.84
CA SER A 42 17.89 -4.84 9.66
C SER A 42 16.59 -4.69 8.86
N ILE A 43 16.34 -3.46 8.39
CA ILE A 43 15.21 -3.14 7.53
C ILE A 43 15.67 -2.28 6.35
N TYR A 44 15.08 -2.53 5.18
CA TYR A 44 15.27 -1.73 3.97
C TYR A 44 13.92 -1.24 3.48
N ILE A 45 13.80 0.06 3.21
CA ILE A 45 12.55 0.70 2.78
C ILE A 45 12.76 1.34 1.41
N ASN A 46 11.91 1.00 0.45
CA ASN A 46 11.93 1.57 -0.88
C ASN A 46 10.63 2.36 -1.13
N PHE A 47 10.77 3.59 -1.60
CA PHE A 47 9.66 4.40 -2.09
C PHE A 47 9.55 4.23 -3.59
N ILE A 48 8.39 3.79 -4.07
CA ILE A 48 8.11 3.56 -5.48
C ILE A 48 6.91 4.44 -5.85
N ASP A 49 7.05 5.19 -6.94
CA ASP A 49 5.97 5.96 -7.53
C ASP A 49 5.90 5.68 -9.04
N TYR A 50 4.69 5.73 -9.58
CA TYR A 50 4.43 5.49 -11.00
C TYR A 50 4.11 6.81 -11.69
N GLY A 51 4.86 7.15 -12.74
CA GLY A 51 4.57 8.32 -13.56
C GLY A 51 3.25 8.16 -14.33
N LYS A 52 2.34 9.13 -14.20
CA LYS A 52 1.04 9.16 -14.91
C LYS A 52 0.26 7.83 -14.79
N THR A 53 -0.01 7.43 -13.55
CA THR A 53 -0.59 6.10 -13.22
C THR A 53 -1.88 5.79 -13.97
N PHE A 54 -2.79 6.75 -14.09
CA PHE A 54 -4.07 6.56 -14.77
C PHE A 54 -3.95 6.61 -16.30
N ASP A 55 -3.04 7.42 -16.85
CA ASP A 55 -2.85 7.52 -18.29
C ASP A 55 -2.09 6.32 -18.88
N SER A 56 -1.23 5.70 -18.08
CA SER A 56 -0.32 4.65 -18.51
C SER A 56 -0.93 3.23 -18.46
N VAL A 57 -2.20 3.09 -18.11
CA VAL A 57 -2.87 1.78 -18.03
C VAL A 57 -3.12 1.22 -19.43
N ASP A 58 -2.65 0.00 -19.70
CA ASP A 58 -2.92 -0.69 -20.96
C ASP A 58 -4.39 -1.15 -21.02
N ARG A 59 -5.21 -0.36 -21.72
CA ARG A 59 -6.65 -0.59 -21.86
C ARG A 59 -7.01 -1.89 -22.58
N ARG A 60 -6.06 -2.54 -23.27
CA ARG A 60 -6.28 -3.85 -23.90
C ARG A 60 -6.21 -5.01 -22.90
N ARG A 61 -5.70 -4.75 -21.70
CA ARG A 61 -5.50 -5.73 -20.61
C ARG A 61 -6.44 -5.51 -19.43
N LEU A 62 -7.27 -4.46 -19.46
CA LEU A 62 -8.38 -4.23 -18.55
C LEU A 62 -9.62 -4.99 -19.01
#